data_AF-A0A920A897-F1
#
_entry.id   AF-A0A920A897-F1
#
_cell.length_a   1.000
_cell.length_b   1.000
_cell.length_c   1.000
_cell.angle_alpha   90.00
_cell.angle_beta   90.00
_cell.angle_gamma   90.00
#
_symmetry.space_group_name_H-M   'P 1'
#
loop_
_entity.id
_entity.type
_entity.pdbx_description
1 polymer ?
#
loop_
_entity_poly.entity_id
_entity_poly.type
_entity_poly.pdbx_seq_one_letter_code
_entity_poly.pdbx_strand_id
1 'polypeptide(L)' 'MSAVKSAPRAAISETIDRTQALADALGINGTPAFVINDEIHPGALSEDRLRELVAEARGPKAKTAN' A
#
# COMPACT_ATOMS: atom_id res chain seq x y z
N MET A 1 -12.34 10.58 -27.43
CA MET A 1 -12.13 9.20 -26.95
C MET A 1 -10.64 8.99 -26.76
N SER A 2 -10.14 9.12 -25.53
CA SER A 2 -8.70 8.99 -25.25
C SER A 2 -8.29 7.53 -25.30
N ALA A 3 -7.29 7.24 -26.13
CA ALA A 3 -6.65 5.95 -26.26
C ALA A 3 -6.10 5.50 -24.89
N VAL A 4 -6.67 4.43 -24.33
CA VAL A 4 -5.95 3.62 -23.35
C VAL A 4 -4.76 3.05 -24.09
N LYS A 5 -3.57 3.60 -23.81
CA LYS A 5 -2.29 3.14 -24.34
C LYS A 5 -2.15 1.65 -24.04
N SER A 6 -2.08 0.80 -25.08
CA SER A 6 -1.88 -0.64 -24.92
C SER A 6 -0.47 -0.87 -24.38
N ALA A 7 -0.36 -1.08 -23.06
CA ALA A 7 0.89 -1.51 -22.47
C ALA A 7 1.28 -2.89 -23.05
N PRO A 8 2.57 -3.13 -23.36
CA PRO A 8 3.01 -4.44 -23.82
C PRO A 8 2.78 -5.48 -22.71
N ARG A 9 2.28 -6.66 -23.09
CA ARG A 9 1.90 -7.75 -22.15
C ARG A 9 3.02 -8.12 -21.17
N ALA A 10 4.28 -8.03 -21.61
CA ALA A 10 5.45 -8.25 -20.76
C ALA A 10 5.56 -7.25 -19.60
N ALA A 11 5.36 -5.95 -19.85
CA ALA A 11 5.43 -4.93 -18.81
C ALA A 11 4.29 -5.04 -17.79
N ILE A 12 3.11 -5.51 -18.23
CA ILE A 12 1.99 -5.82 -17.33
C ILE A 12 2.37 -6.97 -16.40
N SER A 13 2.92 -8.07 -16.94
CA SER A 13 3.36 -9.22 -16.13
C SER A 13 4.40 -8.80 -15.10
N GLU A 14 5.43 -8.09 -15.54
CA GLU A 14 6.52 -7.62 -14.65
C GLU A 14 5.98 -6.75 -13.50
N THR A 15 5.01 -5.88 -13.77
CA THR A 15 4.37 -5.06 -12.74
C THR A 15 3.60 -5.91 -11.72
N ILE A 16 2.88 -6.92 -12.19
CA ILE A 16 2.14 -7.85 -11.34
C ILE A 16 3.11 -8.65 -10.47
N ASP A 17 4.13 -9.27 -11.09
CA ASP A 17 5.12 -10.11 -10.40
C ASP A 17 5.87 -9.31 -9.33
N ARG A 18 6.28 -8.07 -9.65
CA ARG A 18 6.92 -7.17 -8.70
C ARG A 18 6.01 -6.80 -7.54
N THR A 19 4.72 -6.55 -7.80
CA THR A 19 3.76 -6.17 -6.76
C THR A 19 3.46 -7.36 -5.84
N GLN A 20 3.34 -8.57 -6.39
CA GLN A 20 3.15 -9.80 -5.61
C GLN A 20 4.36 -10.08 -4.71
N ALA A 21 5.58 -9.99 -5.27
CA ALA A 21 6.80 -10.18 -4.48
C ALA A 21 6.93 -9.16 -3.33
N LEU A 22 6.47 -7.92 -3.54
CA LEU A 22 6.42 -6.91 -2.47
C LEU A 22 5.39 -7.27 -1.40
N ALA A 23 4.19 -7.74 -1.79
CA ALA A 23 3.18 -8.18 -0.84
C ALA A 23 3.68 -9.34 0.03
N ASP A 24 4.34 -10.33 -0.58
CA ASP A 24 4.94 -11.47 0.14
C ASP A 24 6.02 -11.02 1.13
N ALA A 25 6.92 -10.12 0.69
CA ALA A 25 7.99 -9.58 1.53
C ALA A 25 7.46 -8.78 2.74
N LEU A 26 6.28 -8.15 2.59
CA LEU A 26 5.59 -7.41 3.65
C LEU A 26 4.62 -8.29 4.46
N GLY A 27 4.46 -9.58 4.12
CA GLY A 27 3.51 -10.48 4.78
C GLY A 27 2.03 -10.16 4.54
N ILE A 28 1.72 -9.47 3.43
CA ILE A 28 0.35 -9.12 3.05
C ILE A 28 -0.31 -10.33 2.37
N ASN A 29 -1.10 -11.07 3.14
CA ASN A 29 -1.73 -12.33 2.70
C ASN A 29 -3.21 -12.18 2.29
N GLY A 30 -3.76 -10.97 2.27
CA GLY A 30 -5.17 -10.74 1.98
C GLY A 30 -5.49 -9.27 1.68
N THR A 31 -6.59 -9.06 0.97
CA THR A 31 -7.06 -7.73 0.56
C THR A 31 -8.46 -7.45 1.12
N PRO A 32 -8.79 -6.19 1.45
CA PRO A 32 -7.93 -5.00 1.37
C PRO A 32 -6.85 -4.99 2.48
N ALA A 33 -5.76 -4.26 2.23
CA ALA A 33 -4.70 -3.98 3.18
C ALA A 33 -4.10 -2.60 2.87
N PHE A 34 -3.66 -1.88 3.91
CA PHE A 34 -3.10 -0.54 3.81
C PHE A 34 -1.72 -0.50 4.46
N VAL A 35 -0.81 0.29 3.91
CA VAL A 35 0.52 0.54 4.48
C VAL A 35 0.64 2.04 4.72
N ILE A 36 0.90 2.44 5.96
CA ILE A 36 1.02 3.85 6.37
C ILE A 36 2.34 4.00 7.11
N ASN A 37 3.27 4.77 6.53
CA ASN A 37 4.68 4.80 6.95
C ASN A 37 5.26 3.37 7.00
N ASP A 38 5.73 2.94 8.16
CA ASP A 38 6.38 1.65 8.41
C ASP A 38 5.40 0.63 9.04
N GLU A 39 4.10 0.96 9.10
CA GLU A 39 3.06 0.12 9.67
C GLU A 39 2.12 -0.47 8.61
N ILE A 40 1.77 -1.73 8.79
CA ILE A 40 0.84 -2.48 7.92
C ILE A 40 -0.47 -2.66 8.66
N HIS A 41 -1.58 -2.25 8.03
CA HIS A 41 -2.93 -2.43 8.51
C HIS A 41 -3.69 -3.42 7.59
N PRO A 42 -3.72 -4.71 7.94
CA PRO A 42 -4.45 -5.71 7.18
C PRO A 42 -5.97 -5.57 7.39
N GLY A 43 -6.74 -5.86 6.34
CA GLY A 43 -8.19 -5.77 6.37
C GLY A 43 -8.74 -4.40 6.00
N ALA A 44 -10.07 -4.32 5.96
CA ALA A 44 -10.76 -3.07 5.62
C ALA A 44 -10.66 -2.08 6.79
N LEU A 45 -10.36 -0.83 6.47
CA LEU A 45 -10.42 0.28 7.42
C LEU A 45 -11.67 1.10 7.14
N SER A 46 -12.33 1.56 8.22
CA SER A 46 -13.35 2.60 8.10
C SER A 46 -12.70 3.92 7.67
N GLU A 47 -13.50 4.81 7.10
CA GLU A 47 -13.04 6.14 6.71
C GLU A 47 -12.47 6.91 7.91
N ASP A 48 -13.18 6.89 9.04
CA ASP A 48 -12.75 7.56 10.28
C ASP A 48 -11.38 7.04 10.74
N ARG A 49 -11.20 5.71 10.75
CA ARG A 49 -9.92 5.11 11.18
C ARG A 49 -8.78 5.49 10.24
N LEU A 50 -9.03 5.51 8.92
CA LEU A 50 -8.03 5.93 7.95
C LEU A 50 -7.65 7.42 8.16
N ARG A 51 -8.62 8.29 8.46
CA ARG A 51 -8.38 9.71 8.74
C ARG A 51 -7.51 9.90 9.99
N GLU A 52 -7.78 9.16 11.06
CA GLU A 52 -6.97 9.16 12.29
C GLU A 52 -5.52 8.75 12.00
N LEU A 53 -5.33 7.59 11.35
CA LEU A 53 -3.99 7.08 11.01
C LEU A 53 -3.20 8.06 10.13
N VAL A 54 -3.86 8.72 9.19
CA VAL A 54 -3.22 9.76 8.35
C VAL A 54 -2.86 11.00 9.16
N ALA A 55 -3.68 11.41 10.13
CA ALA A 55 -3.38 12.54 11.01
C ALA A 55 -2.20 12.23 11.92
N GLU A 56 -2.16 11.03 12.51
CA GLU A 56 -1.04 10.51 13.31
C GLU A 56 0.25 10.48 12.48
N ALA A 57 0.20 9.95 11.26
CA ALA A 57 1.34 9.86 10.35
C ALA A 57 1.91 11.23 9.93
N ARG A 58 1.07 12.27 9.89
CA ARG A 58 1.46 13.65 9.54
C ARG A 58 1.87 14.49 10.75
N GLY A 59 1.56 14.04 11.96
CA GLY A 59 1.97 14.69 13.20
C GLY A 59 3.49 14.68 13.39
N PRO A 60 4.01 15.44 14.36
CA PRO A 60 5.43 15.38 14.69
C PRO A 60 5.80 13.95 15.06
N LYS A 61 6.74 13.34 14.31
CA LYS A 61 7.22 11.98 14.61
C LYS A 61 7.66 11.92 16.07
N ALA A 62 7.03 11.08 16.88
CA ALA A 62 7.64 10.64 18.12
C ALA A 62 9.00 10.05 17.73
N LYS A 63 10.09 10.62 18.25
CA LYS A 63 11.44 10.14 17.98
C LYS A 63 11.44 8.64 18.30
N THR A 64 11.62 7.80 17.29
CA THR A 64 11.88 6.37 17.47
C THR A 64 13.11 6.26 18.37
N ALA A 65 12.87 5.90 19.64
CA ALA A 65 13.93 5.50 20.55
C ALA A 65 14.47 4.16 20.04
N ASN A 66 15.74 4.16 19.66
CA ASN A 66 16.53 2.97 19.42
C ASN A 66 17.81 3.12 20.24
#